data_AF-A0A6V8L9M5-F1
#
_entry.id   AF-A0A6V8L9M5-F1
#
_cell.length_a   1.000
_cell.length_b   1.000
_cell.length_c   1.000
_cell.angle_alpha   90.00
_cell.angle_beta   90.00
_cell.angle_gamma   90.00
#
_symmetry.space_group_name_H-M   'P 1'
#
loop_
_entity.id
_entity.type
_entity.pdbx_description
1 polymer ?
#
loop_
_entity_poly.entity_id
_entity_poly.type
_entity_poly.pdbx_seq_one_letter_code
_entity_poly.pdbx_strand_id
1 'polypeptide(L)'
;MIKASTNIRTFTAANSSDRLHHLVIRIATGDQAAFRCLYAFQVMRVWRDAIRVLPHPVDARAVTRSTFVEVWHLAGHHVDDAWVDNRAWIAAITVRRANDRLRAADWQCP
;
A
#
# COMPACT_ATOMS: atom_id res chain seq x y z
N MET A 1 -31.81 -5.98 -31.72
CA MET A 1 -31.77 -6.61 -30.38
C MET A 1 -30.34 -6.55 -29.84
N ILE A 2 -30.16 -5.73 -28.80
CA ILE A 2 -29.10 -5.67 -27.77
C ILE A 2 -27.67 -6.12 -28.15
N LYS A 3 -26.78 -5.14 -28.41
CA LYS A 3 -25.33 -5.28 -28.22
C LYS A 3 -24.99 -4.86 -26.78
N ALA A 4 -24.53 -5.78 -25.93
CA ALA A 4 -23.90 -5.42 -24.65
C ALA A 4 -22.88 -6.48 -24.22
N SER A 5 -21.63 -6.22 -24.54
CA SER A 5 -20.41 -6.92 -24.10
C SER A 5 -19.26 -6.04 -24.61
N THR A 6 -18.27 -5.54 -23.87
CA THR A 6 -17.69 -5.90 -22.58
C THR A 6 -16.74 -4.74 -22.23
N ASN A 7 -16.92 -4.02 -21.11
CA ASN A 7 -15.88 -3.08 -20.63
C ASN A 7 -15.80 -2.99 -19.09
N ILE A 8 -16.05 -4.13 -18.43
CA ILE A 8 -16.10 -4.21 -16.96
C ILE A 8 -14.69 -4.12 -16.33
N ARG A 9 -13.63 -4.41 -17.11
CA ARG A 9 -12.24 -4.52 -16.62
C ARG A 9 -11.57 -3.16 -16.36
N THR A 10 -11.87 -2.13 -17.15
CA THR A 10 -11.22 -0.80 -17.05
C THR A 10 -11.86 0.06 -15.95
N PHE A 11 -13.17 -0.06 -15.78
CA PHE A 11 -13.94 0.72 -14.80
C PHE A 11 -13.54 0.44 -13.34
N THR A 12 -13.17 -0.82 -13.03
CA THR A 12 -12.84 -1.21 -11.64
C THR A 12 -11.47 -0.69 -11.19
N ALA A 13 -10.48 -0.68 -12.09
CA ALA A 13 -9.11 -0.26 -11.77
C ALA A 13 -8.99 1.26 -11.62
N ALA A 14 -9.59 2.03 -12.54
CA ALA A 14 -9.64 3.49 -12.46
C ALA A 14 -10.36 3.94 -11.17
N ASN A 15 -11.56 3.42 -10.91
CA ASN A 15 -12.29 3.72 -9.67
C ASN A 15 -11.51 3.38 -8.40
N SER A 16 -10.73 2.30 -8.42
CA SER A 16 -9.91 1.91 -7.26
C SER A 16 -8.70 2.81 -7.06
N SER A 17 -8.09 3.28 -8.16
CA SER A 17 -6.98 4.23 -8.13
C SER A 17 -7.44 5.59 -7.64
N ASP A 18 -8.54 6.09 -8.20
CA ASP A 18 -9.16 7.37 -7.82
C ASP A 18 -9.59 7.34 -6.34
N ARG A 19 -10.21 6.24 -5.92
CA ARG A 19 -10.59 6.03 -4.52
C ARG A 19 -9.37 6.03 -3.59
N LEU A 20 -8.28 5.35 -3.96
CA LEU A 20 -7.05 5.36 -3.17
C LEU A 20 -6.45 6.77 -3.07
N HIS A 21 -6.43 7.48 -4.19
CA HIS A 21 -5.92 8.85 -4.24
C HIS A 21 -6.72 9.78 -3.31
N HIS A 22 -8.05 9.73 -3.35
CA HIS A 22 -8.90 10.49 -2.42
C HIS A 22 -8.67 10.14 -0.95
N LEU A 23 -8.42 8.86 -0.64
CA LEU A 23 -8.12 8.45 0.74
C LEU A 23 -6.77 9.01 1.20
N VAL A 24 -5.74 8.99 0.35
CA VAL A 24 -4.41 9.51 0.69
C VAL A 24 -4.42 11.03 0.88
N ILE A 25 -5.15 11.78 0.04
CA ILE A 25 -5.37 13.23 0.24
C ILE A 25 -5.97 13.54 1.62
N ARG A 26 -6.97 12.76 2.05
CA ARG A 26 -7.57 12.95 3.38
C ARG A 26 -6.61 12.56 4.51
N ILE A 27 -5.80 11.52 4.30
CA ILE A 27 -4.80 11.12 5.30
C ILE A 27 -3.74 12.22 5.47
N ALA A 28 -3.36 12.91 4.39
CA ALA A 28 -2.44 14.05 4.45
C ALA A 28 -2.91 15.18 5.38
N THR A 29 -4.22 15.31 5.61
CA THR A 29 -4.79 16.29 6.56
C THR A 29 -5.01 15.73 7.97
N GLY A 30 -4.59 14.50 8.25
CA GLY A 30 -4.75 13.83 9.54
C GLY A 30 -6.08 13.08 9.72
N ASP A 31 -6.80 12.76 8.65
CA ASP A 31 -8.07 12.03 8.72
C ASP A 31 -7.87 10.54 9.07
N GLN A 32 -8.11 10.20 10.34
CA GLN A 32 -8.02 8.82 10.82
C GLN A 32 -9.07 7.88 10.21
N ALA A 33 -10.24 8.39 9.81
CA ALA A 33 -11.28 7.56 9.20
C ALA A 33 -10.87 7.16 7.77
N ALA A 34 -10.29 8.10 7.01
CA ALA A 34 -9.70 7.80 5.72
C ALA A 34 -8.57 6.77 5.84
N PHE A 35 -7.72 6.90 6.86
CA PHE A 35 -6.67 5.91 7.12
C PHE A 35 -7.21 4.51 7.39
N ARG A 36 -8.24 4.38 8.23
CA ARG A 36 -8.91 3.08 8.48
C ARG A 36 -9.46 2.46 7.19
N CYS A 37 -10.07 3.28 6.32
CA CYS A 37 -10.57 2.83 5.02
C CYS A 37 -9.44 2.36 4.09
N LEU A 38 -8.33 3.10 4.03
CA LEU A 38 -7.17 2.71 3.23
C LEU A 38 -6.55 1.41 3.76
N TYR A 39 -6.41 1.29 5.09
CA TYR A 39 -5.93 0.07 5.74
C TYR A 39 -6.80 -1.13 5.37
N ALA A 40 -8.11 -1.05 5.56
CA ALA A 40 -9.03 -2.14 5.21
C ALA A 40 -8.94 -2.54 3.73
N PHE A 41 -8.71 -1.57 2.85
CA PHE A 41 -8.61 -1.80 1.41
C PHE A 41 -7.25 -2.38 0.96
N GLN A 42 -6.15 -2.09 1.67
CA GLN A 42 -4.80 -2.46 1.24
C GLN A 42 -4.11 -3.51 2.10
N VAL A 43 -4.58 -3.78 3.33
CA VAL A 43 -3.88 -4.65 4.30
C VAL A 43 -3.58 -6.03 3.74
N MET A 44 -4.54 -6.67 3.07
CA MET A 44 -4.34 -7.99 2.49
C MET A 44 -3.32 -8.00 1.37
N ARG A 45 -3.20 -6.92 0.61
CA ARG A 45 -2.20 -6.81 -0.46
C ARG A 45 -0.81 -6.60 0.12
N VAL A 46 -0.66 -5.63 1.03
CA VAL A 46 0.61 -5.35 1.72
C VAL A 46 1.12 -6.60 2.45
N TRP A 47 0.23 -7.32 3.15
CA TRP A 47 0.56 -8.59 3.79
C TRP A 47 1.07 -9.64 2.79
N ARG A 48 0.37 -9.81 1.66
CA ARG A 48 0.77 -10.75 0.60
C ARG A 48 2.11 -10.39 -0.02
N ASP A 49 2.38 -9.11 -0.22
CA ASP A 49 3.65 -8.64 -0.75
C ASP A 49 4.77 -8.91 0.27
N ALA A 50 4.54 -8.69 1.56
CA ALA A 50 5.52 -8.95 2.62
C ALA A 50 5.86 -10.44 2.77
N ILE A 51 4.88 -11.35 2.79
CA ILE A 51 5.13 -12.80 2.95
C ILE A 51 5.80 -13.46 1.73
N ARG A 52 5.79 -12.78 0.57
CA ARG A 52 6.53 -13.26 -0.63
C ARG A 52 8.03 -12.99 -0.52
N VAL A 53 8.40 -11.99 0.27
CA VAL A 53 9.79 -11.55 0.45
C VAL A 53 10.37 -12.12 1.73
N LEU A 54 9.59 -12.16 2.81
CA LEU A 54 10.08 -12.52 4.14
C LEU A 54 9.82 -13.99 4.47
N PRO A 55 10.84 -14.74 4.96
CA PRO A 55 10.69 -16.17 5.28
C PRO A 55 9.81 -16.41 6.52
N HIS A 56 9.76 -15.46 7.45
CA HIS A 56 9.02 -15.61 8.70
C HIS A 56 7.73 -14.76 8.73
N PRO A 57 6.55 -15.37 9.02
CA PRO A 57 5.28 -14.63 9.09
C PRO A 57 5.25 -13.51 10.13
N VAL A 58 6.03 -13.63 11.21
CA VAL A 58 6.11 -12.57 12.24
C VAL A 58 6.73 -11.30 11.68
N ASP A 59 7.75 -11.42 10.84
CA ASP A 59 8.42 -10.30 10.21
C ASP A 59 7.54 -9.64 9.17
N ALA A 60 6.79 -10.43 8.40
CA ALA A 60 5.79 -9.91 7.49
C ALA A 60 4.72 -9.07 8.22
N ARG A 61 4.37 -9.42 9.48
CA ARG A 61 3.35 -8.67 10.25
C ARG A 61 3.92 -7.34 10.70
N ALA A 62 5.15 -7.36 11.18
CA ALA A 62 5.88 -6.16 11.59
C ALA A 62 6.08 -5.19 10.41
N VAL A 63 6.47 -5.71 9.23
CA VAL A 63 6.61 -4.92 8.00
C VAL A 63 5.26 -4.36 7.56
N THR A 64 4.20 -5.18 7.53
CA THR A 64 2.85 -4.71 7.16
C THR A 64 2.41 -3.54 8.04
N ARG A 65 2.55 -3.67 9.37
CA ARG A 65 2.19 -2.59 10.30
C ARG A 65 3.04 -1.34 10.08
N SER A 66 4.35 -1.51 9.94
CA SER A 66 5.30 -0.41 9.73
C SER A 66 5.06 0.33 8.41
N THR A 67 4.68 -0.38 7.34
CA THR A 67 4.26 0.22 6.07
C THR A 67 3.13 1.21 6.29
N PHE A 68 2.07 0.81 6.99
CA PHE A 68 0.94 1.70 7.22
C PHE A 68 1.27 2.90 8.11
N VAL A 69 2.14 2.72 9.11
CA VAL A 69 2.65 3.84 9.92
C VAL A 69 3.41 4.84 9.04
N GLU A 70 4.25 4.36 8.13
CA GLU A 70 4.98 5.24 7.22
C GLU A 70 4.09 5.90 6.18
N VAL A 71 3.08 5.20 5.64
CA VAL A 71 2.07 5.80 4.78
C VAL A 71 1.38 6.98 5.48
N TRP A 72 1.03 6.85 6.77
CA TRP A 72 0.45 7.94 7.54
C TRP A 72 1.39 9.15 7.61
N HIS A 73 2.67 8.94 7.92
CA HIS A 73 3.63 10.03 8.06
C HIS A 73 4.04 10.68 6.74
N LEU A 74 4.10 9.91 5.65
CA LEU A 74 4.54 10.40 4.34
C LEU A 74 3.40 10.90 3.45
N ALA A 75 2.13 10.65 3.80
CA ALA A 75 0.99 11.06 2.97
C ALA A 75 1.02 12.56 2.63
N GLY A 76 1.37 13.43 3.58
CA GLY A 76 1.47 14.88 3.36
C GLY A 76 2.44 15.28 2.26
N HIS A 77 3.65 14.70 2.27
CA HIS A 77 4.65 14.95 1.23
C HIS A 77 4.28 14.26 -0.10
N HIS A 78 3.55 13.15 -0.04
CA HIS A 78 3.22 12.36 -1.22
C HIS A 78 2.19 13.04 -2.13
N VAL A 79 1.21 13.72 -1.55
CA VAL A 79 0.08 14.33 -2.28
C VAL A 79 0.47 15.59 -3.06
N ASP A 80 1.65 16.14 -2.81
CA ASP A 80 2.20 17.27 -3.57
C ASP A 80 2.55 16.90 -5.03
N ASP A 81 2.61 15.60 -5.35
CA ASP A 81 2.79 15.08 -6.70
C ASP A 81 1.45 14.52 -7.25
N ALA A 82 0.85 15.27 -8.18
CA ALA A 82 -0.49 15.02 -8.69
C ALA A 82 -0.63 13.72 -9.52
N TRP A 83 0.49 13.11 -9.95
CA TRP A 83 0.49 11.97 -10.89
C TRP A 83 0.83 10.63 -10.26
N VAL A 84 0.87 10.54 -8.93
CA VAL A 84 1.43 9.35 -8.29
C VAL A 84 0.42 8.21 -8.15
N ASP A 85 0.83 7.03 -8.63
CA ASP A 85 0.17 5.77 -8.33
C ASP A 85 0.38 5.40 -6.85
N ASN A 86 -0.60 5.75 -6.02
CA ASN A 86 -0.65 5.43 -4.60
C ASN A 86 -0.47 3.94 -4.30
N ARG A 87 -0.95 3.05 -5.19
CA ARG A 87 -0.83 1.60 -5.02
C ARG A 87 0.61 1.14 -5.27
N ALA A 88 1.29 1.73 -6.26
CA ALA A 88 2.71 1.48 -6.51
C ALA A 88 3.58 2.04 -5.38
N TRP A 89 3.27 3.24 -4.89
CA TRP A 89 3.97 3.86 -3.76
C TRP A 89 3.91 3.02 -2.48
N ILE A 90 2.72 2.55 -2.08
CA ILE A 90 2.56 1.65 -0.93
C ILE A 90 3.35 0.34 -1.11
N ALA A 91 3.36 -0.21 -2.33
CA ALA A 91 4.14 -1.40 -2.64
C ALA A 91 5.65 -1.14 -2.54
N ALA A 92 6.13 0.01 -3.04
CA ALA A 92 7.53 0.41 -2.95
C ALA A 92 7.99 0.57 -1.49
N ILE A 93 7.16 1.18 -0.63
CA ILE A 93 7.42 1.22 0.82
C ILE A 93 7.55 -0.21 1.37
N THR A 94 6.58 -1.08 1.06
CA THR A 94 6.55 -2.45 1.59
C THR A 94 7.78 -3.25 1.19
N VAL A 95 8.16 -3.23 -0.09
CA VAL A 95 9.33 -3.94 -0.61
C VAL A 95 10.62 -3.40 0.00
N ARG A 96 10.78 -2.08 0.09
CA ARG A 96 11.95 -1.47 0.75
C ARG A 96 12.10 -1.98 2.18
N ARG A 97 11.03 -1.92 2.98
CA ARG A 97 11.07 -2.38 4.38
C ARG A 97 11.29 -3.88 4.52
N ALA A 98 10.73 -4.69 3.62
CA ALA A 98 10.98 -6.13 3.60
C ALA A 98 12.46 -6.43 3.31
N ASN A 99 13.06 -5.74 2.33
CA ASN A 99 14.48 -5.86 2.01
C ASN A 99 15.37 -5.39 3.16
N ASP A 100 15.02 -4.29 3.82
CA ASP A 100 15.77 -3.81 4.99
C ASP A 100 15.71 -4.81 6.15
N ARG A 101 14.56 -5.46 6.35
CA ARG A 101 14.40 -6.54 7.35
C ARG A 101 15.18 -7.80 6.99
N LEU A 102 15.23 -8.18 5.71
CA LEU A 102 16.06 -9.28 5.21
C LEU A 102 17.54 -8.97 5.45
N ARG A 103 18.02 -7.79 5.06
CA ARG A 103 19.41 -7.37 5.30
C ARG A 103 19.77 -7.41 6.78
N ALA A 104 18.86 -6.98 7.65
CA ALA A 104 19.07 -7.05 9.10
C ALA A 104 19.08 -8.48 9.65
N ALA A 105 18.36 -9.41 9.02
CA ALA A 105 18.38 -10.83 9.37
C ALA A 105 19.65 -11.51 8.82
N ASP A 106 20.02 -11.24 7.57
CA ASP A 106 21.24 -11.78 6.95
C ASP A 106 22.51 -11.20 7.60
N TRP A 107 22.43 -9.99 8.15
CA TRP A 107 23.50 -9.38 8.97
C TRP A 107 23.63 -10.03 10.36
N GLN A 108 22.84 -11.06 10.69
CA GLN A 108 23.14 -11.92 11.83
C GLN A 108 24.35 -12.80 11.47
N CYS A 109 25.53 -12.18 11.54
CA CYS A 109 26.83 -12.84 11.48
C CYS A 109 26.94 -13.89 12.62
N PRO A 110 27.43 -15.10 12.34
CA PRO A 110 27.75 -16.10 13.36
C PRO A 110 28.89 -15.66 14.29
#